data_AF-A0A4S9CSS2-F1
#
_entry.id   AF-A0A4S9CSS2-F1
#
_cell.length_a   1.000
_cell.length_b   1.000
_cell.length_c   1.000
_cell.angle_alpha   90.00
_cell.angle_beta   90.00
_cell.angle_gamma   90.00
#
_symmetry.space_group_name_H-M   'P 1'
#
loop_
_entity.id
_entity.type
_entity.pdbx_description
1 polymer ?
#
loop_
_entity_poly.entity_id
_entity_poly.type
_entity_poly.pdbx_seq_one_letter_code
_entity_poly.pdbx_strand_id
1 'polypeptide(L)'
;MNSTAGMNNAGMQGQRTGAAGKGPDVICKILDKLEHKFGGQRFNDPNNDAKNRAMNQKVAKRIMTIAPKVLKKLPMLLKKILLNVPLPEDKRLLKLSDELVETIRATFDTPKNYRPVHAKGQLVKGYFTPHKDASKLSKAPIFTQPSTPLIVRYSTDTGFKNLPDNGENGSRGFAIRFVLSEDGHTHYDIITNNAYGFVVSTGEGFLDQFKAMRDDKMEDFLDKYPHARYFMENQSPAHSYSFATEQWHSIHAYKFVNDEGKERYFRWRIVPWQGVMKHSKADAAKQEKNYQFDDLEYGLSHNKPIKYRLMAQLAEEGDEVNDSTKVWPETNEFAEMGEIVIDRLWEMDVGEPAGREQKKIIYNPIPRYMEGVEVSEDPLLEVRTAVYLISGRIRREHIQEEVQQAVR
;
A
#
# COMPACT_ATOMS: atom_id res chain seq x y z
N MET A 1 -59.46 -7.42 -21.79
CA MET A 1 -60.78 -7.59 -21.15
C MET A 1 -60.55 -7.87 -19.68
N ASN A 2 -61.06 -6.97 -18.84
CA ASN A 2 -61.28 -7.00 -17.39
C ASN A 2 -60.75 -8.19 -16.57
N SER A 3 -59.95 -7.90 -15.54
CA SER A 3 -60.42 -8.09 -14.16
C SER A 3 -59.49 -7.36 -13.18
N THR A 4 -60.04 -6.37 -12.47
CA THR A 4 -59.46 -5.80 -11.25
C THR A 4 -60.59 -5.71 -10.22
N ALA A 5 -60.51 -6.59 -9.23
CA ALA A 5 -61.13 -6.48 -7.91
C ALA A 5 -60.02 -6.98 -6.97
N GLY A 6 -59.66 -6.38 -5.85
CA GLY A 6 -60.35 -5.48 -4.95
C GLY A 6 -60.01 -5.95 -3.53
N MET A 7 -59.70 -5.00 -2.64
CA MET A 7 -59.73 -5.10 -1.17
C MET A 7 -58.47 -5.51 -0.36
N ASN A 8 -58.05 -4.53 0.45
CA ASN A 8 -57.88 -4.53 1.92
C ASN A 8 -56.55 -4.92 2.61
N ASN A 9 -56.01 -3.89 3.30
CA ASN A 9 -55.49 -3.86 4.69
C ASN A 9 -54.91 -5.12 5.33
N ALA A 10 -53.64 -5.06 5.75
CA ALA A 10 -53.19 -5.04 7.16
C ALA A 10 -51.67 -5.24 7.23
N GLY A 11 -51.01 -4.50 8.12
CA GLY A 11 -49.55 -4.53 8.27
C GLY A 11 -49.00 -5.81 8.91
N MET A 12 -47.71 -6.04 8.71
CA MET A 12 -46.91 -6.85 9.62
C MET A 12 -45.44 -6.44 9.61
N GLN A 13 -44.98 -6.14 10.82
CA GLN A 13 -43.63 -6.03 11.36
C GLN A 13 -42.54 -6.82 10.58
N GLY A 14 -41.48 -6.10 10.18
CA GLY A 14 -40.18 -6.68 9.83
C GLY A 14 -39.19 -6.53 10.98
N GLN A 15 -38.73 -7.66 11.50
CA GLN A 15 -37.83 -7.84 12.63
C GLN A 15 -36.45 -7.19 12.44
N ARG A 16 -35.90 -6.69 13.55
CA ARG A 16 -34.50 -6.26 13.69
C ARG A 16 -33.59 -7.46 13.94
N THR A 17 -32.60 -7.63 13.07
CA THR A 17 -31.30 -8.23 13.37
C THR A 17 -30.27 -7.28 12.70
N GLY A 18 -29.16 -6.84 13.27
CA GLY A 18 -28.45 -7.27 14.47
C GLY A 18 -26.96 -7.45 14.16
N ALA A 19 -26.27 -6.48 13.57
CA ALA A 19 -24.80 -6.45 13.55
C ALA A 19 -24.29 -5.00 13.42
N ALA A 20 -23.44 -4.60 14.36
CA ALA A 20 -22.93 -3.26 14.53
C ALA A 20 -21.51 -3.14 13.94
N GLY A 21 -21.36 -2.41 12.83
CA GLY A 21 -20.07 -1.89 12.36
C GLY A 21 -19.91 -0.42 12.77
N LYS A 22 -18.83 -0.08 13.47
CA LYS A 22 -18.55 1.29 13.98
C LYS A 22 -17.48 1.99 13.13
N GLY A 23 -17.93 2.99 12.34
CA GLY A 23 -17.13 3.91 11.49
C GLY A 23 -17.11 3.45 10.02
N PRO A 24 -17.01 4.30 8.97
CA PRO A 24 -17.14 5.77 8.81
C PRO A 24 -18.59 6.28 8.84
N ASP A 25 -19.51 5.38 9.14
CA ASP A 25 -20.95 5.51 9.12
C ASP A 25 -21.52 6.61 10.05
N VAL A 26 -20.73 7.09 11.03
CA VAL A 26 -21.21 8.06 12.03
C VAL A 26 -21.26 9.49 11.47
N ILE A 27 -20.30 9.91 10.63
CA ILE A 27 -20.32 11.26 10.05
C ILE A 27 -21.41 11.33 8.98
N CYS A 28 -21.51 10.34 8.10
CA CYS A 28 -22.61 10.24 7.12
C CYS A 28 -23.97 10.12 7.82
N LYS A 29 -24.14 9.26 8.85
CA LYS A 29 -25.40 9.21 9.62
C LYS A 29 -25.70 10.48 10.41
N ILE A 30 -24.69 11.27 10.79
CA ILE A 30 -24.92 12.58 11.42
C ILE A 30 -25.34 13.59 10.35
N LEU A 31 -24.68 13.62 9.19
CA LEU A 31 -25.02 14.50 8.07
C LEU A 31 -26.41 14.16 7.51
N ASP A 32 -26.71 12.88 7.26
CA ASP A 32 -28.03 12.39 6.87
C ASP A 32 -29.08 12.65 7.95
N LYS A 33 -28.76 12.51 9.25
CA LYS A 33 -29.70 12.90 10.31
C LYS A 33 -29.92 14.40 10.39
N LEU A 34 -28.93 15.22 10.03
CA LEU A 34 -29.09 16.66 9.98
C LEU A 34 -29.90 17.05 8.75
N GLU A 35 -29.63 16.45 7.59
CA GLU A 35 -30.35 16.67 6.35
C GLU A 35 -31.78 16.14 6.40
N HIS A 36 -32.03 14.97 6.98
CA HIS A 36 -33.39 14.44 7.16
C HIS A 36 -34.17 15.17 8.26
N LYS A 37 -33.50 15.78 9.24
CA LYS A 37 -34.13 16.58 10.30
C LYS A 37 -34.38 18.03 9.89
N PHE A 38 -33.61 18.57 8.94
CA PHE A 38 -33.64 19.98 8.57
C PHE A 38 -33.86 20.25 7.06
N GLY A 39 -33.85 19.24 6.20
CA GLY A 39 -33.78 19.30 4.73
C GLY A 39 -34.98 18.76 3.95
N GLY A 40 -36.12 18.53 4.60
CA GLY A 40 -37.37 18.21 3.89
C GLY A 40 -38.08 19.46 3.37
N GLN A 41 -38.11 19.67 2.04
CA GLN A 41 -39.04 20.51 1.26
C GLN A 41 -39.33 21.97 1.69
N ARG A 42 -38.59 22.58 2.63
CA ARG A 42 -38.89 23.95 3.13
C ARG A 42 -37.94 25.07 2.69
N PHE A 43 -37.00 24.78 1.79
CA PHE A 43 -36.02 25.78 1.35
C PHE A 43 -36.45 26.66 0.16
N ASN A 44 -37.61 26.42 -0.45
CA ASN A 44 -38.08 27.16 -1.64
C ASN A 44 -39.46 27.85 -1.46
N ASP A 45 -39.77 28.35 -0.26
CA ASP A 45 -40.94 29.25 -0.07
C ASP A 45 -40.48 30.70 0.12
N PRO A 46 -40.64 31.58 -0.87
CA PRO A 46 -40.21 32.98 -0.80
C PRO A 46 -40.99 33.82 0.23
N ASN A 47 -42.07 33.31 0.83
CA ASN A 47 -42.86 34.02 1.84
C ASN A 47 -42.48 33.70 3.30
N ASN A 48 -41.50 32.83 3.56
CA ASN A 48 -41.16 32.36 4.92
C ASN A 48 -39.82 32.89 5.47
N ASP A 49 -39.44 34.08 5.02
CA ASP A 49 -38.08 34.57 5.03
C ASP A 49 -37.52 34.91 6.43
N ALA A 50 -38.38 35.33 7.36
CA ALA A 50 -37.97 35.68 8.72
C ALA A 50 -37.80 34.45 9.63
N LYS A 51 -38.69 33.46 9.53
CA LYS A 51 -38.61 32.21 10.30
C LYS A 51 -37.48 31.31 9.79
N ASN A 52 -37.26 31.27 8.48
CA ASN A 52 -36.13 30.56 7.88
C ASN A 52 -34.79 31.21 8.27
N ARG A 53 -34.68 32.56 8.26
CA ARG A 53 -33.48 33.25 8.75
C ARG A 53 -33.18 32.99 10.23
N ALA A 54 -34.19 33.08 11.09
CA ALA A 54 -34.01 32.82 12.53
C ALA A 54 -33.62 31.35 12.80
N MET A 55 -34.21 30.40 12.08
CA MET A 55 -33.87 28.98 12.19
C MET A 55 -32.49 28.67 11.63
N ASN A 56 -32.11 29.25 10.49
CA ASN A 56 -30.78 29.12 9.89
C ASN A 56 -29.70 29.74 10.79
N GLN A 57 -29.95 30.89 11.42
CA GLN A 57 -29.04 31.45 12.42
C GLN A 57 -28.92 30.55 13.66
N LYS A 58 -30.03 29.93 14.11
CA LYS A 58 -30.01 29.01 15.26
C LYS A 58 -29.25 27.72 14.94
N VAL A 59 -29.41 27.19 13.73
CA VAL A 59 -28.68 26.02 13.22
C VAL A 59 -27.20 26.35 13.04
N ALA A 60 -26.86 27.46 12.38
CA ALA A 60 -25.49 27.91 12.21
C ALA A 60 -24.78 28.14 13.55
N LYS A 61 -25.45 28.78 14.52
CA LYS A 61 -24.92 28.98 15.88
C LYS A 61 -24.70 27.66 16.60
N ARG A 62 -25.57 26.66 16.39
CA ARG A 62 -25.42 25.32 16.99
C ARG A 62 -24.31 24.52 16.32
N ILE A 63 -24.15 24.61 15.00
CA ILE A 63 -23.02 24.05 14.25
C ILE A 63 -21.73 24.70 14.75
N MET A 64 -21.65 26.03 14.86
CA MET A 64 -20.47 26.73 15.40
C MET A 64 -20.19 26.40 16.88
N THR A 65 -21.18 25.93 17.65
CA THR A 65 -20.97 25.51 19.05
C THR A 65 -20.53 24.04 19.17
N ILE A 66 -21.02 23.18 18.27
CA ILE A 66 -20.77 21.73 18.29
C ILE A 66 -19.50 21.39 17.50
N ALA A 67 -19.28 22.04 16.35
CA ALA A 67 -18.15 21.79 15.47
C ALA A 67 -16.80 21.89 16.21
N PRO A 68 -16.52 22.92 17.04
CA PRO A 68 -15.26 22.97 17.80
C PRO A 68 -15.11 21.85 18.82
N LYS A 69 -16.22 21.35 19.40
CA LYS A 69 -16.22 20.24 20.37
C LYS A 69 -16.01 18.90 19.68
N VAL A 70 -16.56 18.74 18.48
CA VAL A 70 -16.35 17.56 17.63
C VAL A 70 -14.93 17.60 17.05
N LEU A 71 -14.47 18.72 16.51
CA LEU A 71 -13.10 18.96 16.04
C LEU A 71 -12.05 18.82 17.16
N LYS A 72 -12.37 19.11 18.43
CA LYS A 72 -11.49 18.81 19.57
C LYS A 72 -11.41 17.31 19.90
N LYS A 73 -12.46 16.54 19.63
CA LYS A 73 -12.51 15.09 19.91
C LYS A 73 -12.08 14.23 18.71
N LEU A 74 -12.17 14.77 17.50
CA LEU A 74 -11.82 14.12 16.24
C LEU A 74 -10.34 13.67 16.22
N PRO A 75 -9.34 14.45 16.69
CA PRO A 75 -7.95 14.03 16.77
C PRO A 75 -7.81 12.80 17.66
N MET A 76 -8.47 12.74 18.81
CA MET A 76 -8.41 11.60 19.74
C MET A 76 -9.02 10.33 19.15
N LEU A 77 -10.15 10.46 18.45
CA LEU A 77 -10.84 9.34 17.82
C LEU A 77 -10.08 8.83 16.58
N LEU A 78 -9.54 9.74 15.76
CA LEU A 78 -8.61 9.40 14.67
C LEU A 78 -7.33 8.77 15.21
N LYS A 79 -6.77 9.26 16.32
CA LYS A 79 -5.55 8.71 16.94
C LYS A 79 -5.74 7.24 17.30
N LYS A 80 -6.93 6.86 17.79
CA LYS A 80 -7.27 5.49 18.19
C LYS A 80 -7.53 4.54 17.01
N ILE A 81 -7.96 5.06 15.85
CA ILE A 81 -8.33 4.25 14.68
C ILE A 81 -7.17 4.17 13.66
N LEU A 82 -6.40 5.24 13.46
CA LEU A 82 -5.34 5.33 12.45
C LEU A 82 -3.94 4.91 12.93
N LEU A 83 -3.67 4.87 14.24
CA LEU A 83 -2.36 4.46 14.78
C LEU A 83 -2.31 3.03 15.32
N ASN A 84 -3.42 2.29 15.27
CA ASN A 84 -3.59 1.04 16.02
C ASN A 84 -3.00 -0.21 15.34
N VAL A 85 -1.95 -0.08 14.53
CA VAL A 85 -1.15 -1.24 14.13
C VAL A 85 -0.05 -1.41 15.18
N PRO A 86 -0.05 -2.50 15.98
CA PRO A 86 0.94 -2.68 17.04
C PRO A 86 2.36 -2.72 16.44
N LEU A 87 3.30 -2.05 17.11
CA LEU A 87 4.72 -2.19 16.79
C LEU A 87 5.23 -3.52 17.38
N PRO A 88 6.35 -4.06 16.86
CA PRO A 88 7.06 -5.15 17.53
C PRO A 88 7.41 -4.81 18.99
N GLU A 89 7.47 -5.81 19.86
CA GLU A 89 7.78 -5.62 21.28
C GLU A 89 9.29 -5.55 21.58
N ASP A 90 10.13 -6.04 20.66
CA ASP A 90 11.59 -6.04 20.82
C ASP A 90 12.15 -4.61 20.78
N LYS A 91 12.63 -4.15 21.93
CA LYS A 91 13.21 -2.82 22.11
C LYS A 91 14.47 -2.58 21.26
N ARG A 92 15.29 -3.60 21.00
CA ARG A 92 16.50 -3.46 20.18
C ARG A 92 16.12 -3.24 18.72
N LEU A 93 15.19 -4.06 18.21
CA LEU A 93 14.62 -3.93 16.88
C LEU A 93 13.97 -2.55 16.67
N LEU A 94 13.19 -2.08 17.65
CA LEU A 94 12.56 -0.76 17.58
C LEU A 94 13.59 0.36 17.53
N LYS A 95 14.60 0.32 18.39
CA LYS A 95 15.67 1.33 18.39
C LYS A 95 16.41 1.37 17.05
N LEU A 96 16.78 0.21 16.51
CA LEU A 96 17.39 0.10 15.18
C LEU A 96 16.49 0.68 14.09
N SER A 97 15.20 0.36 14.14
CA SER A 97 14.21 0.80 13.16
C SER A 97 13.94 2.30 13.22
N ASP A 98 13.88 2.89 14.42
CA ASP A 98 13.78 4.34 14.61
C ASP A 98 15.02 5.03 14.05
N GLU A 99 16.22 4.55 14.40
CA GLU A 99 17.49 5.12 13.92
C GLU A 99 17.62 5.00 12.39
N LEU A 100 17.16 3.90 11.80
CA LEU A 100 17.03 3.73 10.34
C LEU A 100 16.12 4.79 9.73
N VAL A 101 14.90 4.96 10.24
CA VAL A 101 13.95 5.95 9.71
C VAL A 101 14.52 7.37 9.81
N GLU A 102 15.13 7.72 10.94
CA GLU A 102 15.75 9.03 11.14
C GLU A 102 16.93 9.24 10.19
N THR A 103 17.83 8.26 10.10
CA THR A 103 19.02 8.35 9.24
C THR A 103 18.64 8.49 7.79
N ILE A 104 17.74 7.64 7.26
CA ILE A 104 17.28 7.71 5.86
C ILE A 104 16.67 9.07 5.55
N ARG A 105 15.82 9.59 6.45
CA ARG A 105 15.22 10.92 6.26
C ARG A 105 16.28 12.01 6.21
N ALA A 106 17.27 11.95 7.09
CA ALA A 106 18.36 12.91 7.11
C ALA A 106 19.22 12.81 5.82
N THR A 107 19.53 11.61 5.35
CA THR A 107 20.33 11.37 4.13
C THR A 107 19.73 12.06 2.91
N PHE A 108 18.40 12.05 2.76
CA PHE A 108 17.71 12.62 1.59
C PHE A 108 16.99 13.95 1.86
N ASP A 109 17.13 14.52 3.06
CA ASP A 109 16.34 15.66 3.54
C ASP A 109 14.83 15.48 3.27
N THR A 110 14.30 14.31 3.64
CA THR A 110 12.93 13.91 3.26
C THR A 110 11.87 14.48 4.20
N PRO A 111 10.88 15.25 3.70
CA PRO A 111 9.82 15.80 4.53
C PRO A 111 8.99 14.73 5.25
N LYS A 112 8.46 15.05 6.44
CA LYS A 112 7.76 14.10 7.31
C LYS A 112 6.51 13.48 6.67
N ASN A 113 5.81 14.19 5.77
CA ASN A 113 4.66 13.67 5.01
C ASN A 113 5.04 12.78 3.82
N TYR A 114 6.32 12.62 3.48
CA TYR A 114 6.80 11.69 2.46
C TYR A 114 7.38 10.41 3.08
N ARG A 115 7.44 9.35 2.27
CA ARG A 115 8.14 8.13 2.64
C ARG A 115 9.65 8.40 2.58
N PRO A 116 10.44 7.90 3.55
CA PRO A 116 11.88 8.17 3.64
C PRO A 116 12.67 7.59 2.47
N VAL A 117 12.18 6.48 1.90
CA VAL A 117 12.54 5.93 0.59
C VAL A 117 11.25 5.70 -0.19
N HIS A 118 11.35 5.57 -1.50
CA HIS A 118 10.21 5.48 -2.39
C HIS A 118 9.25 6.68 -2.28
N ALA A 119 9.81 7.88 -2.12
CA ALA A 119 9.05 9.12 -1.91
C ALA A 119 8.17 9.45 -3.12
N LYS A 120 8.74 9.43 -4.33
CA LYS A 120 7.99 9.53 -5.60
C LYS A 120 7.31 8.20 -5.91
N GLY A 121 6.03 8.27 -6.27
CA GLY A 121 5.28 7.09 -6.70
C GLY A 121 3.80 7.40 -6.93
N GLN A 122 3.10 6.45 -7.53
CA GLN A 122 1.71 6.57 -7.97
C GLN A 122 0.92 5.32 -7.54
N LEU A 123 -0.23 5.53 -6.91
CA LEU A 123 -1.19 4.45 -6.62
C LEU A 123 -2.05 4.20 -7.85
N VAL A 124 -2.44 2.94 -8.02
CA VAL A 124 -3.32 2.41 -9.06
C VAL A 124 -4.20 1.31 -8.44
N LYS A 125 -5.33 1.02 -9.08
CA LYS A 125 -6.24 -0.07 -8.69
C LYS A 125 -6.20 -1.19 -9.73
N GLY A 126 -6.66 -2.35 -9.32
CA GLY A 126 -6.66 -3.55 -10.15
C GLY A 126 -7.35 -4.71 -9.45
N TYR A 127 -7.11 -5.90 -9.96
CA TYR A 127 -7.60 -7.14 -9.38
C TYR A 127 -6.62 -8.29 -9.63
N PHE A 128 -6.70 -9.32 -8.79
CA PHE A 128 -5.97 -10.56 -8.90
C PHE A 128 -6.94 -11.72 -9.15
N THR A 129 -6.59 -12.62 -10.07
CA THR A 129 -7.34 -13.86 -10.30
C THR A 129 -6.38 -15.04 -10.08
N PRO A 130 -6.66 -15.96 -9.16
CA PRO A 130 -5.73 -17.05 -8.87
C PRO A 130 -5.68 -18.07 -10.02
N HIS A 131 -4.51 -18.68 -10.18
CA HIS A 131 -4.37 -19.83 -11.05
C HIS A 131 -5.07 -21.04 -10.42
N LYS A 132 -5.70 -21.90 -11.24
CA LYS A 132 -6.49 -23.05 -10.78
C LYS A 132 -5.72 -24.03 -9.88
N ASP A 133 -4.40 -24.06 -10.02
CA ASP A 133 -3.51 -24.96 -9.27
C ASP A 133 -2.86 -24.30 -8.05
N ALA A 134 -3.08 -23.00 -7.83
CA ALA A 134 -2.46 -22.25 -6.73
C ALA A 134 -2.83 -22.81 -5.35
N SER A 135 -4.07 -23.28 -5.19
CA SER A 135 -4.56 -23.88 -3.93
C SER A 135 -3.86 -25.19 -3.57
N LYS A 136 -3.18 -25.86 -4.52
CA LYS A 136 -2.39 -27.07 -4.24
C LYS A 136 -1.15 -26.77 -3.39
N LEU A 137 -0.60 -25.56 -3.54
CA LEU A 137 0.59 -25.12 -2.82
C LEU A 137 0.23 -24.43 -1.50
N SER A 138 -0.88 -23.70 -1.44
CA SER A 138 -1.23 -22.90 -0.26
C SER A 138 -2.73 -22.82 -0.03
N LYS A 139 -3.14 -22.87 1.24
CA LYS A 139 -4.53 -22.66 1.66
C LYS A 139 -4.94 -21.18 1.79
N ALA A 140 -4.12 -20.27 1.29
CA ALA A 140 -4.36 -18.84 1.46
C ALA A 140 -5.63 -18.34 0.76
N PRO A 141 -6.37 -17.40 1.38
CA PRO A 141 -7.69 -17.00 0.94
C PRO A 141 -7.72 -16.35 -0.45
N ILE A 142 -6.60 -15.77 -0.92
CA ILE A 142 -6.54 -15.22 -2.29
C ILE A 142 -6.53 -16.30 -3.37
N PHE A 143 -6.20 -17.55 -3.04
CA PHE A 143 -6.16 -18.67 -3.99
C PHE A 143 -7.48 -19.43 -4.11
N THR A 144 -8.46 -19.11 -3.27
CA THR A 144 -9.79 -19.73 -3.28
C THR A 144 -10.90 -18.80 -3.75
N GLN A 145 -10.65 -17.49 -3.76
CA GLN A 145 -11.59 -16.49 -4.26
C GLN A 145 -11.51 -16.35 -5.79
N PRO A 146 -12.64 -16.15 -6.50
CA PRO A 146 -12.62 -15.94 -7.95
C PRO A 146 -11.80 -14.72 -8.39
N SER A 147 -11.81 -13.67 -7.57
CA SER A 147 -11.05 -12.44 -7.82
C SER A 147 -10.83 -11.68 -6.52
N THR A 148 -9.68 -11.03 -6.36
CA THR A 148 -9.34 -10.20 -5.19
C THR A 148 -9.00 -8.77 -5.64
N PRO A 149 -9.69 -7.72 -5.14
CA PRO A 149 -9.34 -6.34 -5.46
C PRO A 149 -7.94 -5.95 -4.99
N LEU A 150 -7.25 -5.13 -5.79
CA LEU A 150 -5.88 -4.69 -5.53
C LEU A 150 -5.75 -3.18 -5.35
N ILE A 151 -4.89 -2.77 -4.42
CA ILE A 151 -4.37 -1.41 -4.28
C ILE A 151 -2.86 -1.44 -4.47
N VAL A 152 -2.36 -0.85 -5.55
CA VAL A 152 -1.00 -1.07 -6.00
C VAL A 152 -0.26 0.24 -6.10
N ARG A 153 1.04 0.25 -5.78
CA ARG A 153 1.90 1.44 -5.87
C ARG A 153 3.17 1.16 -6.64
N TYR A 154 3.39 1.92 -7.71
CA TYR A 154 4.69 2.06 -8.36
C TYR A 154 5.48 3.20 -7.72
N SER A 155 6.81 3.08 -7.68
CA SER A 155 7.68 4.09 -7.09
C SER A 155 9.12 4.03 -7.59
N THR A 156 9.83 5.15 -7.43
CA THR A 156 11.29 5.19 -7.56
C THR A 156 11.95 4.83 -6.22
N ASP A 157 13.28 4.82 -6.12
CA ASP A 157 14.01 4.29 -4.95
C ASP A 157 14.13 5.26 -3.77
N THR A 158 14.52 6.51 -4.02
CA THR A 158 15.06 7.40 -2.97
C THR A 158 14.00 8.19 -2.20
N GLY A 159 14.46 8.97 -1.21
CA GLY A 159 13.65 9.95 -0.48
C GLY A 159 13.30 11.22 -1.27
N PHE A 160 13.83 11.40 -2.47
CA PHE A 160 13.56 12.59 -3.28
C PHE A 160 12.17 12.53 -3.94
N LYS A 161 11.28 13.46 -3.55
CA LYS A 161 9.89 13.51 -4.04
C LYS A 161 9.75 13.74 -5.55
N ASN A 162 10.75 14.36 -6.18
CA ASN A 162 10.76 14.72 -7.60
C ASN A 162 11.89 14.00 -8.36
N LEU A 163 12.26 12.79 -7.93
CA LEU A 163 13.32 12.02 -8.58
C LEU A 163 12.98 11.77 -10.06
N PRO A 164 13.82 12.19 -11.01
CA PRO A 164 13.65 11.83 -12.41
C PRO A 164 13.70 10.32 -12.59
N ASP A 165 12.88 9.73 -13.46
CA ASP A 165 12.84 8.28 -13.71
C ASP A 165 13.65 7.85 -14.96
N ASN A 166 14.34 8.78 -15.60
CA ASN A 166 15.20 8.59 -16.78
C ASN A 166 16.72 8.55 -16.48
N GLY A 167 17.13 8.82 -15.22
CA GLY A 167 18.53 8.88 -14.81
C GLY A 167 19.05 7.58 -14.22
N GLU A 168 20.31 7.57 -13.76
CA GLU A 168 20.97 6.43 -13.09
C GLU A 168 20.43 6.14 -11.68
N ASN A 169 19.21 6.60 -11.39
CA ASN A 169 18.58 6.37 -10.11
C ASN A 169 18.37 4.87 -9.88
N GLY A 170 18.41 4.46 -8.61
CA GLY A 170 18.38 3.06 -8.19
C GLY A 170 17.08 2.31 -8.50
N SER A 171 16.73 1.35 -7.65
CA SER A 171 15.63 0.41 -7.89
C SER A 171 14.27 1.08 -8.17
N ARG A 172 13.39 0.38 -8.87
CA ARG A 172 11.95 0.68 -8.82
C ARG A 172 11.29 -0.19 -7.76
N GLY A 173 10.29 0.36 -7.09
CA GLY A 173 9.47 -0.36 -6.12
C GLY A 173 8.07 -0.61 -6.66
N PHE A 174 7.55 -1.82 -6.44
CA PHE A 174 6.19 -2.22 -6.77
C PHE A 174 5.56 -2.93 -5.57
N ALA A 175 4.57 -2.28 -4.96
CA ALA A 175 3.88 -2.79 -3.78
C ALA A 175 2.41 -3.06 -4.11
N ILE A 176 1.95 -4.27 -3.82
CA ILE A 176 0.58 -4.73 -4.08
C ILE A 176 -0.09 -4.98 -2.74
N ARG A 177 -1.31 -4.47 -2.57
CA ARG A 177 -2.22 -4.85 -1.49
C ARG A 177 -3.37 -5.66 -2.04
N PHE A 178 -3.57 -6.86 -1.52
CA PHE A 178 -4.76 -7.68 -1.70
C PHE A 178 -5.77 -7.31 -0.61
N VAL A 179 -6.95 -6.84 -1.01
CA VAL A 179 -8.00 -6.42 -0.08
C VAL A 179 -8.88 -7.63 0.25
N LEU A 180 -8.83 -8.08 1.51
CA LEU A 180 -9.47 -9.34 1.95
C LEU A 180 -10.78 -9.15 2.72
N SER A 181 -11.14 -7.91 3.03
CA SER A 181 -12.41 -7.56 3.68
C SER A 181 -13.05 -6.36 3.02
N GLU A 182 -14.37 -6.20 3.15
CA GLU A 182 -15.10 -5.05 2.59
C GLU A 182 -14.64 -3.73 3.20
N ASP A 183 -14.39 -3.70 4.51
CA ASP A 183 -13.77 -2.55 5.18
C ASP A 183 -12.29 -2.40 4.81
N GLY A 184 -11.70 -3.39 4.13
CA GLY A 184 -10.29 -3.61 3.77
C GLY A 184 -9.26 -3.32 4.87
N HIS A 185 -9.65 -3.48 6.13
CA HIS A 185 -8.70 -3.52 7.24
C HIS A 185 -7.92 -4.84 7.22
N THR A 186 -8.54 -5.92 6.74
CA THR A 186 -7.89 -7.20 6.45
C THR A 186 -7.28 -7.14 5.06
N HIS A 187 -5.96 -7.29 4.98
CA HIS A 187 -5.23 -7.22 3.72
C HIS A 187 -3.93 -8.01 3.77
N TYR A 188 -3.44 -8.38 2.60
CA TYR A 188 -2.09 -8.92 2.44
C TYR A 188 -1.30 -8.01 1.50
N ASP A 189 -0.01 -7.79 1.79
CA ASP A 189 0.84 -6.99 0.94
C ASP A 189 2.01 -7.80 0.40
N ILE A 190 2.29 -7.65 -0.90
CA ILE A 190 3.55 -8.08 -1.52
C ILE A 190 4.33 -6.80 -1.83
N ILE A 191 5.56 -6.69 -1.31
CA ILE A 191 6.44 -5.55 -1.57
C ILE A 191 7.65 -6.06 -2.34
N THR A 192 7.87 -5.50 -3.52
CA THR A 192 8.90 -5.94 -4.46
C THR A 192 9.75 -4.81 -4.98
N ASN A 193 10.93 -5.16 -5.48
CA ASN A 193 11.82 -4.30 -6.25
C ASN A 193 12.14 -4.97 -7.60
N ASN A 194 12.66 -4.20 -8.56
CA ASN A 194 13.20 -4.74 -9.81
C ASN A 194 14.63 -5.31 -9.68
N ALA A 195 15.12 -5.51 -8.47
CA ALA A 195 16.41 -6.13 -8.17
C ALA A 195 16.25 -7.62 -7.79
N TYR A 196 17.21 -8.46 -8.16
CA TYR A 196 17.16 -9.91 -7.93
C TYR A 196 17.49 -10.34 -6.49
N GLY A 197 18.09 -9.45 -5.71
CA GLY A 197 18.44 -9.62 -4.30
C GLY A 197 18.46 -8.27 -3.59
N PHE A 198 19.08 -8.20 -2.41
CA PHE A 198 19.24 -6.95 -1.67
C PHE A 198 20.70 -6.65 -1.35
N VAL A 199 21.01 -5.36 -1.18
CA VAL A 199 22.37 -4.86 -0.97
C VAL A 199 23.06 -5.45 0.27
N VAL A 200 22.29 -5.71 1.33
CA VAL A 200 22.73 -6.24 2.63
C VAL A 200 21.70 -7.25 3.15
N SER A 201 22.09 -8.06 4.12
CA SER A 201 21.24 -9.10 4.72
C SER A 201 20.67 -8.74 6.08
N THR A 202 21.05 -7.60 6.69
CA THR A 202 20.64 -7.22 8.05
C THR A 202 20.24 -5.75 8.15
N GLY A 203 19.43 -5.42 9.17
CA GLY A 203 19.01 -4.05 9.44
C GLY A 203 20.17 -3.12 9.81
N GLU A 204 21.16 -3.64 10.55
CA GLU A 204 22.39 -2.92 10.88
C GLU A 204 23.22 -2.62 9.63
N GLY A 205 23.34 -3.58 8.71
CA GLY A 205 24.02 -3.35 7.43
C GLY A 205 23.33 -2.27 6.61
N PHE A 206 21.99 -2.23 6.63
CA PHE A 206 21.21 -1.19 5.94
C PHE A 206 21.36 0.17 6.61
N LEU A 207 21.47 0.21 7.94
CA LEU A 207 21.74 1.44 8.68
C LEU A 207 23.14 1.98 8.36
N ASP A 208 24.13 1.09 8.33
CA ASP A 208 25.51 1.43 7.97
C ASP A 208 25.59 2.01 6.55
N GLN A 209 24.83 1.46 5.61
CA GLN A 209 24.74 2.02 4.24
C GLN A 209 24.25 3.47 4.26
N PHE A 210 23.15 3.77 4.96
CA PHE A 210 22.62 5.15 4.97
C PHE A 210 23.47 6.13 5.78
N LYS A 211 24.15 5.66 6.83
CA LYS A 211 25.17 6.45 7.53
C LYS A 211 26.33 6.79 6.58
N ALA A 212 26.83 5.81 5.85
CA ALA A 212 27.88 6.00 4.85
C ALA A 212 27.44 6.96 3.73
N MET A 213 26.21 6.85 3.23
CA MET A 213 25.66 7.81 2.25
C MET A 213 25.56 9.23 2.82
N ARG A 214 25.06 9.38 4.05
CA ARG A 214 24.91 10.70 4.70
C ARG A 214 26.25 11.37 4.94
N ASP A 215 27.24 10.58 5.36
CA ASP A 215 28.55 11.07 5.82
C ASP A 215 29.61 11.09 4.70
N ASP A 216 29.22 10.79 3.46
CA ASP A 216 30.09 10.69 2.27
C ASP A 216 31.24 9.68 2.43
N LYS A 217 30.92 8.48 2.94
CA LYS A 217 31.85 7.38 3.25
C LYS A 217 31.45 6.06 2.60
N MET A 218 30.92 6.11 1.38
CA MET A 218 30.44 4.91 0.70
C MET A 218 31.54 3.88 0.45
N GLU A 219 32.77 4.27 0.15
CA GLU A 219 33.86 3.31 -0.05
C GLU A 219 34.17 2.49 1.21
N ASP A 220 34.21 3.11 2.39
CA ASP A 220 34.40 2.40 3.67
C ASP A 220 33.32 1.33 3.90
N PHE A 221 32.07 1.65 3.53
CA PHE A 221 30.97 0.71 3.59
C PHE A 221 31.15 -0.43 2.59
N LEU A 222 31.53 -0.14 1.35
CA LEU A 222 31.71 -1.15 0.31
C LEU A 222 32.90 -2.09 0.60
N ASP A 223 33.93 -1.60 1.27
CA ASP A 223 35.04 -2.43 1.76
C ASP A 223 34.60 -3.35 2.91
N LYS A 224 33.76 -2.85 3.82
CA LYS A 224 33.17 -3.64 4.90
C LYS A 224 32.15 -4.68 4.40
N TYR A 225 31.43 -4.38 3.31
CA TYR A 225 30.40 -5.23 2.73
C TYR A 225 30.70 -5.54 1.25
N PRO A 226 31.59 -6.50 0.96
CA PRO A 226 31.97 -6.84 -0.43
C PRO A 226 30.79 -7.25 -1.33
N HIS A 227 29.77 -7.90 -0.75
CA HIS A 227 28.52 -8.19 -1.47
C HIS A 227 27.82 -6.91 -1.93
N ALA A 228 27.78 -5.87 -1.09
CA ALA A 228 27.13 -4.61 -1.45
C ALA A 228 27.83 -3.95 -2.64
N ARG A 229 29.17 -4.03 -2.71
CA ARG A 229 29.95 -3.61 -3.88
C ARG A 229 29.53 -4.36 -5.13
N TYR A 230 29.55 -5.70 -5.07
CA TYR A 230 29.08 -6.54 -6.17
C TYR A 230 27.66 -6.18 -6.60
N PHE A 231 26.73 -6.05 -5.65
CA PHE A 231 25.34 -5.71 -5.92
C PHE A 231 25.20 -4.36 -6.64
N MET A 232 25.87 -3.31 -6.15
CA MET A 232 25.77 -1.96 -6.73
C MET A 232 26.39 -1.88 -8.12
N GLU A 233 27.48 -2.61 -8.37
CA GLU A 233 28.16 -2.63 -9.68
C GLU A 233 27.40 -3.46 -10.72
N ASN A 234 26.60 -4.45 -10.30
CA ASN A 234 25.94 -5.42 -11.18
C ASN A 234 24.40 -5.28 -11.22
N GLN A 235 23.83 -4.26 -10.58
CA GLN A 235 22.40 -4.07 -10.58
C GLN A 235 21.86 -3.76 -11.99
N SER A 236 20.82 -4.49 -12.41
CA SER A 236 20.15 -4.21 -13.68
C SER A 236 19.59 -2.78 -13.69
N PRO A 237 19.84 -1.97 -14.73
CA PRO A 237 19.34 -0.62 -14.78
C PRO A 237 17.81 -0.57 -14.68
N ALA A 238 17.30 0.42 -13.95
CA ALA A 238 15.88 0.66 -13.74
C ALA A 238 15.20 1.38 -14.92
N HIS A 239 15.62 1.06 -16.15
CA HIS A 239 15.26 1.74 -17.39
C HIS A 239 14.27 0.95 -18.25
N SER A 240 13.27 0.32 -17.63
CA SER A 240 12.21 -0.33 -18.40
C SER A 240 11.49 0.69 -19.29
N TYR A 241 10.99 0.25 -20.46
CA TYR A 241 10.20 1.11 -21.36
C TYR A 241 8.96 1.65 -20.64
N SER A 242 8.37 0.82 -19.80
CA SER A 242 7.23 1.15 -18.95
C SER A 242 7.33 0.37 -17.65
N PHE A 243 6.58 0.77 -16.62
CA PHE A 243 6.33 -0.13 -15.50
C PHE A 243 5.69 -1.46 -15.96
N ALA A 244 4.94 -1.44 -17.06
CA ALA A 244 4.31 -2.61 -17.68
C ALA A 244 5.29 -3.66 -18.23
N THR A 245 6.56 -3.28 -18.42
CA THR A 245 7.60 -4.11 -19.03
C THR A 245 8.77 -4.39 -18.07
N GLU A 246 8.54 -4.18 -16.76
CA GLU A 246 9.51 -4.46 -15.70
C GLU A 246 9.11 -5.73 -14.94
N GLN A 247 10.12 -6.48 -14.50
CA GLN A 247 9.95 -7.66 -13.65
C GLN A 247 10.24 -7.32 -12.19
N TRP A 248 9.47 -7.90 -11.28
CA TRP A 248 9.54 -7.58 -9.86
C TRP A 248 9.82 -8.80 -8.99
N HIS A 249 10.57 -8.58 -7.92
CA HIS A 249 11.08 -9.60 -7.01
C HIS A 249 10.76 -9.19 -5.58
N SER A 250 10.12 -10.07 -4.82
CA SER A 250 9.89 -9.82 -3.39
C SER A 250 11.15 -9.90 -2.53
N ILE A 251 12.25 -10.41 -3.09
CA ILE A 251 13.56 -10.61 -2.49
C ILE A 251 13.55 -11.69 -1.40
N HIS A 252 12.71 -11.53 -0.38
CA HIS A 252 12.65 -12.42 0.78
C HIS A 252 11.95 -13.73 0.45
N ALA A 253 12.37 -14.80 1.12
CA ALA A 253 11.65 -16.07 1.08
C ALA A 253 10.43 -16.04 2.01
N TYR A 254 9.42 -16.77 1.59
CA TYR A 254 8.20 -17.08 2.33
C TYR A 254 7.99 -18.59 2.27
N LYS A 255 7.08 -19.12 3.06
CA LYS A 255 6.79 -20.54 3.11
C LYS A 255 5.31 -20.78 2.82
N PHE A 256 5.03 -21.58 1.81
CA PHE A 256 3.68 -22.07 1.58
C PHE A 256 3.36 -23.18 2.59
N VAL A 257 2.11 -23.21 3.04
CA VAL A 257 1.53 -24.33 3.78
C VAL A 257 0.18 -24.67 3.14
N ASN A 258 0.01 -25.91 2.67
CA ASN A 258 -1.24 -26.35 2.04
C ASN A 258 -2.20 -27.02 3.04
N ASP A 259 -3.36 -27.49 2.55
CA ASP A 259 -4.38 -28.16 3.38
C ASP A 259 -3.93 -29.48 4.02
N GLU A 260 -2.89 -30.11 3.46
CA GLU A 260 -2.26 -31.33 4.02
C GLU A 260 -1.14 -31.00 5.02
N GLY A 261 -0.84 -29.72 5.25
CA GLY A 261 0.27 -29.27 6.09
C GLY A 261 1.66 -29.42 5.43
N LYS A 262 1.72 -29.65 4.11
CA LYS A 262 3.00 -29.68 3.38
C LYS A 262 3.55 -28.27 3.25
N GLU A 263 4.85 -28.14 3.50
CA GLU A 263 5.55 -26.87 3.48
C GLU A 263 6.53 -26.79 2.31
N ARG A 264 6.62 -25.62 1.65
CA ARG A 264 7.67 -25.34 0.66
C ARG A 264 8.03 -23.86 0.67
N TYR A 265 9.32 -23.56 0.81
CA TYR A 265 9.80 -22.19 0.68
C TYR A 265 9.72 -21.70 -0.75
N PHE A 266 9.51 -20.40 -0.92
CA PHE A 266 9.41 -19.76 -2.22
C PHE A 266 9.74 -18.26 -2.15
N ARG A 267 10.00 -17.64 -3.30
CA ARG A 267 10.07 -16.19 -3.47
C ARG A 267 9.05 -15.73 -4.51
N TRP A 268 8.33 -14.64 -4.23
CA TRP A 268 7.43 -14.06 -5.24
C TRP A 268 8.22 -13.41 -6.37
N ARG A 269 7.78 -13.70 -7.59
CA ARG A 269 8.22 -13.10 -8.86
C ARG A 269 7.00 -12.59 -9.61
N ILE A 270 7.04 -11.35 -10.08
CA ILE A 270 5.94 -10.76 -10.86
C ILE A 270 6.46 -10.44 -12.25
N VAL A 271 5.94 -11.18 -13.24
CA VAL A 271 6.47 -11.19 -14.60
C VAL A 271 5.51 -10.45 -15.54
N PRO A 272 5.97 -9.44 -16.29
CA PRO A 272 5.11 -8.73 -17.23
C PRO A 272 4.67 -9.65 -18.37
N TRP A 273 3.40 -9.59 -18.77
CA TRP A 273 2.90 -10.40 -19.90
C TRP A 273 3.60 -10.05 -21.21
N GLN A 274 3.97 -8.79 -21.38
CA GLN A 274 4.64 -8.26 -22.58
C GLN A 274 6.14 -8.63 -22.62
N GLY A 275 6.67 -9.24 -21.57
CA GLY A 275 8.10 -9.50 -21.40
C GLY A 275 8.86 -8.31 -20.83
N VAL A 276 10.10 -8.58 -20.42
CA VAL A 276 11.00 -7.55 -19.87
C VAL A 276 11.61 -6.76 -21.04
N MET A 277 11.37 -5.45 -21.07
CA MET A 277 11.89 -4.56 -22.11
C MET A 277 12.50 -3.32 -21.45
N LYS A 278 13.77 -3.04 -21.79
CA LYS A 278 14.56 -1.96 -21.20
C LYS A 278 15.28 -1.13 -22.26
N HIS A 279 15.42 0.16 -21.99
CA HIS A 279 16.31 1.04 -22.74
C HIS A 279 17.77 0.74 -22.36
N SER A 280 18.67 1.03 -23.30
CA SER A 280 20.06 1.25 -22.93
C SER A 280 20.16 2.46 -21.98
N LYS A 281 21.21 2.53 -21.16
CA LYS A 281 21.47 3.69 -20.29
C LYS A 281 21.47 5.01 -21.08
N ALA A 282 22.05 5.01 -22.28
CA ALA A 282 22.12 6.19 -23.15
C ALA A 282 20.75 6.60 -23.71
N ASP A 283 19.86 5.65 -24.02
CA ASP A 283 18.53 5.96 -24.55
C ASP A 283 17.55 6.32 -23.44
N ALA A 284 17.72 5.75 -22.25
CA ALA A 284 16.98 6.16 -21.06
C ALA A 284 17.25 7.63 -20.74
N ALA A 285 18.52 8.06 -20.75
CA ALA A 285 18.90 9.45 -20.49
C ALA A 285 18.30 10.46 -21.50
N LYS A 286 17.84 10.01 -22.67
CA LYS A 286 17.14 10.85 -23.68
C LYS A 286 15.63 10.93 -23.45
N GLN A 287 15.06 10.07 -22.61
CA GLN A 287 13.63 10.13 -22.28
C GLN A 287 13.33 11.35 -21.41
N GLU A 288 12.06 11.73 -21.33
CA GLU A 288 11.59 12.74 -20.38
C GLU A 288 11.81 12.30 -18.93
N LYS A 289 11.93 13.27 -18.01
CA LYS A 289 12.24 13.02 -16.59
C LYS A 289 11.16 12.24 -15.82
N ASN A 290 9.98 12.06 -16.41
CA ASN A 290 8.84 11.38 -15.80
C ASN A 290 8.25 10.28 -16.69
N TYR A 291 9.00 9.80 -17.69
CA TYR A 291 8.46 9.00 -18.79
C TYR A 291 7.75 7.72 -18.33
N GLN A 292 8.20 7.06 -17.25
CA GLN A 292 7.58 5.82 -16.77
C GLN A 292 6.23 6.12 -16.09
N PHE A 293 6.14 7.23 -15.36
CA PHE A 293 4.88 7.66 -14.75
C PHE A 293 3.92 8.28 -15.77
N ASP A 294 4.43 9.03 -16.74
CA ASP A 294 3.63 9.59 -17.83
C ASP A 294 3.03 8.48 -18.69
N ASP A 295 3.81 7.42 -19.01
CA ASP A 295 3.29 6.23 -19.70
C ASP A 295 2.23 5.48 -18.88
N LEU A 296 2.45 5.33 -17.56
CA LEU A 296 1.47 4.73 -16.65
C LEU A 296 0.13 5.49 -16.67
N GLU A 297 0.18 6.81 -16.53
CA GLU A 297 -0.99 7.68 -16.52
C GLU A 297 -1.69 7.67 -17.88
N TYR A 298 -0.93 7.79 -18.97
CA TYR A 298 -1.46 7.73 -20.32
C TYR A 298 -2.12 6.38 -20.61
N GLY A 299 -1.48 5.26 -20.30
CA GLY A 299 -2.00 3.93 -20.54
C GLY A 299 -3.33 3.69 -19.81
N LEU A 300 -3.35 3.93 -18.49
CA LEU A 300 -4.53 3.66 -17.67
C LEU A 300 -5.69 4.62 -17.95
N SER A 301 -5.42 5.88 -18.30
CA SER A 301 -6.47 6.83 -18.72
C SER A 301 -7.09 6.49 -20.08
N HIS A 302 -6.42 5.68 -20.90
CA HIS A 302 -6.89 5.24 -22.22
C HIS A 302 -7.30 3.76 -22.25
N ASN A 303 -7.72 3.21 -21.11
CA ASN A 303 -8.18 1.82 -20.98
C ASN A 303 -7.19 0.78 -21.50
N LYS A 304 -5.88 0.99 -21.30
CA LYS A 304 -4.83 0.02 -21.59
C LYS A 304 -4.38 -0.62 -20.27
N PRO A 305 -5.02 -1.70 -19.81
CA PRO A 305 -4.65 -2.34 -18.56
C PRO A 305 -3.27 -2.96 -18.65
N ILE A 306 -2.54 -2.93 -17.54
CA ILE A 306 -1.25 -3.60 -17.39
C ILE A 306 -1.51 -4.98 -16.79
N LYS A 307 -0.87 -6.01 -17.33
CA LYS A 307 -1.00 -7.38 -16.84
C LYS A 307 0.33 -7.95 -16.40
N TYR A 308 0.32 -8.67 -15.29
CA TYR A 308 1.43 -9.50 -14.84
C TYR A 308 0.98 -10.92 -14.50
N ARG A 309 1.92 -11.85 -14.55
CA ARG A 309 1.80 -13.17 -13.92
C ARG A 309 2.45 -13.10 -12.53
N LEU A 310 1.73 -13.55 -11.51
CA LEU A 310 2.29 -13.80 -10.19
C LEU A 310 2.86 -15.22 -10.19
N MET A 311 4.16 -15.34 -10.04
CA MET A 311 4.90 -16.60 -10.01
C MET A 311 5.53 -16.79 -8.63
N ALA A 312 5.62 -18.04 -8.19
CA ALA A 312 6.42 -18.43 -7.04
C ALA A 312 7.64 -19.20 -7.54
N GLN A 313 8.84 -18.63 -7.36
CA GLN A 313 10.09 -19.37 -7.51
C GLN A 313 10.23 -20.26 -6.30
N LEU A 314 10.19 -21.58 -6.48
CA LEU A 314 10.19 -22.53 -5.39
C LEU A 314 11.63 -22.84 -4.98
N ALA A 315 11.86 -22.95 -3.68
CA ALA A 315 13.18 -23.31 -3.15
C ALA A 315 13.51 -24.77 -3.50
N GLU A 316 14.77 -24.98 -3.86
CA GLU A 316 15.39 -26.28 -4.07
C GLU A 316 16.43 -26.56 -2.98
N GLU A 317 17.00 -27.77 -2.98
CA GLU A 317 18.05 -28.13 -2.03
C GLU A 317 19.26 -27.20 -2.13
N GLY A 318 19.69 -26.64 -1.00
CA GLY A 318 20.83 -25.72 -0.91
C GLY A 318 20.51 -24.24 -1.09
N ASP A 319 19.25 -23.89 -1.42
CA ASP A 319 18.83 -22.50 -1.48
C ASP A 319 18.78 -21.85 -0.09
N GLU A 320 19.41 -20.68 0.05
CA GLU A 320 19.39 -19.90 1.28
C GLU A 320 18.10 -19.08 1.40
N VAL A 321 17.31 -19.35 2.43
CA VAL A 321 15.97 -18.78 2.65
C VAL A 321 15.97 -17.57 3.60
N ASN A 322 17.04 -17.38 4.37
CA ASN A 322 17.12 -16.36 5.42
C ASN A 322 18.12 -15.23 5.10
N ASP A 323 18.75 -15.24 3.92
CA ASP A 323 19.68 -14.20 3.47
C ASP A 323 19.20 -13.60 2.14
N SER A 324 18.69 -12.36 2.21
CA SER A 324 18.20 -11.59 1.06
C SER A 324 19.29 -11.20 0.05
N THR A 325 20.57 -11.36 0.39
CA THR A 325 21.69 -11.14 -0.54
C THR A 325 21.89 -12.32 -1.48
N LYS A 326 21.42 -13.53 -1.10
CA LYS A 326 21.55 -14.73 -1.92
C LYS A 326 20.44 -14.77 -2.96
N VAL A 327 20.82 -14.93 -4.22
CA VAL A 327 19.89 -15.08 -5.36
C VAL A 327 19.76 -16.57 -5.67
N TRP A 328 18.53 -17.06 -5.83
CA TRP A 328 18.27 -18.45 -6.22
C TRP A 328 18.39 -18.63 -7.73
N PRO A 329 18.87 -19.79 -8.21
CA PRO A 329 19.00 -20.05 -9.64
C PRO A 329 17.68 -19.87 -10.40
N GLU A 330 17.75 -19.26 -11.60
CA GLU A 330 16.59 -19.15 -12.50
C GLU A 330 16.18 -20.50 -13.11
N THR A 331 16.94 -21.58 -12.86
CA THR A 331 16.59 -22.96 -13.20
C THR A 331 15.65 -23.61 -12.18
N ASN A 332 15.42 -22.99 -11.02
CA ASN A 332 14.44 -23.48 -10.05
C ASN A 332 13.05 -23.55 -10.66
N GLU A 333 12.20 -24.40 -10.07
CA GLU A 333 10.81 -24.50 -10.48
C GLU A 333 10.06 -23.18 -10.22
N PHE A 334 9.26 -22.74 -11.19
CA PHE A 334 8.32 -21.63 -11.04
C PHE A 334 6.88 -22.14 -11.14
N ALA A 335 6.10 -21.92 -10.09
CA ALA A 335 4.66 -22.16 -10.11
C ALA A 335 3.92 -20.86 -10.46
N GLU A 336 3.01 -20.92 -11.43
CA GLU A 336 2.10 -19.81 -11.70
C GLU A 336 0.97 -19.79 -10.66
N MET A 337 0.85 -18.66 -9.96
CA MET A 337 -0.08 -18.48 -8.85
C MET A 337 -1.30 -17.64 -9.22
N GLY A 338 -1.23 -16.88 -10.32
CA GLY A 338 -2.38 -16.18 -10.89
C GLY A 338 -2.01 -14.97 -11.74
N GLU A 339 -3.04 -14.25 -12.19
CA GLU A 339 -2.93 -13.04 -13.00
C GLU A 339 -3.18 -11.79 -12.13
N ILE A 340 -2.33 -10.79 -12.27
CA ILE A 340 -2.53 -9.45 -11.73
C ILE A 340 -2.89 -8.53 -12.89
N VAL A 341 -4.00 -7.81 -12.78
CA VAL A 341 -4.44 -6.81 -13.75
C VAL A 341 -4.53 -5.46 -13.05
N ILE A 342 -3.86 -4.45 -13.59
CA ILE A 342 -3.97 -3.04 -13.19
C ILE A 342 -4.76 -2.32 -14.26
N ASP A 343 -5.92 -1.79 -13.90
CA ASP A 343 -6.92 -1.33 -14.86
C ASP A 343 -7.26 0.15 -14.74
N ARG A 344 -6.95 0.82 -13.63
CA ARG A 344 -7.23 2.24 -13.45
C ARG A 344 -6.27 2.93 -12.50
N LEU A 345 -6.16 4.25 -12.65
CA LEU A 345 -5.50 5.11 -11.67
C LEU A 345 -6.22 5.06 -10.33
N TRP A 346 -5.50 5.36 -9.26
CA TRP A 346 -6.10 5.44 -7.95
C TRP A 346 -6.96 6.69 -7.80
N GLU A 347 -8.22 6.46 -7.42
CA GLU A 347 -9.11 7.46 -6.87
C GLU A 347 -9.61 6.97 -5.51
N MET A 348 -9.82 7.91 -4.57
CA MET A 348 -10.37 7.59 -3.27
C MET A 348 -11.89 7.49 -3.39
N ASP A 349 -12.45 6.30 -3.22
CA ASP A 349 -13.90 6.13 -3.33
C ASP A 349 -14.60 6.71 -2.08
N VAL A 350 -15.82 7.21 -2.28
CA VAL A 350 -16.64 7.74 -1.18
C VAL A 350 -16.91 6.62 -0.17
N GLY A 351 -16.51 6.84 1.08
CA GLY A 351 -16.69 5.87 2.17
C GLY A 351 -15.52 4.92 2.39
N GLU A 352 -14.45 4.97 1.59
CA GLU A 352 -13.22 4.23 1.90
C GLU A 352 -12.61 4.69 3.24
N PRO A 353 -12.01 3.79 4.03
CA PRO A 353 -11.37 4.16 5.28
C PRO A 353 -10.25 5.18 5.07
N ALA A 354 -10.27 6.24 5.89
CA ALA A 354 -9.20 7.23 5.93
C ALA A 354 -7.84 6.54 6.12
N GLY A 355 -6.82 7.03 5.42
CA GLY A 355 -5.46 6.46 5.53
C GLY A 355 -5.04 5.55 4.37
N ARG A 356 -5.91 5.35 3.39
CA ARG A 356 -5.57 4.70 2.11
C ARG A 356 -5.06 5.63 1.03
N GLU A 357 -5.07 6.95 1.28
CA GLU A 357 -4.49 7.90 0.33
C GLU A 357 -3.01 7.59 0.04
N GLN A 358 -2.52 8.01 -1.13
CA GLN A 358 -1.13 7.92 -1.59
C GLN A 358 -0.09 8.12 -0.48
N LYS A 359 -0.29 9.16 0.34
CA LYS A 359 0.64 9.57 1.40
C LYS A 359 0.46 8.83 2.74
N LYS A 360 -0.63 8.09 2.96
CA LYS A 360 -0.96 7.47 4.26
C LYS A 360 -1.00 5.95 4.26
N ILE A 361 -1.12 5.31 3.10
CA ILE A 361 -1.07 3.85 3.01
C ILE A 361 0.30 3.34 3.49
N ILE A 362 0.26 2.24 4.25
CA ILE A 362 1.43 1.56 4.82
C ILE A 362 1.32 0.13 4.36
N TYR A 363 2.28 -0.35 3.58
CA TYR A 363 2.40 -1.76 3.21
C TYR A 363 3.16 -2.52 4.31
N ASN A 364 2.94 -3.82 4.47
CA ASN A 364 3.62 -4.63 5.48
C ASN A 364 4.01 -6.00 4.90
N PRO A 365 5.30 -6.41 4.91
CA PRO A 365 5.72 -7.67 4.33
C PRO A 365 5.23 -8.91 5.10
N ILE A 366 4.78 -8.79 6.35
CA ILE A 366 4.32 -9.94 7.14
C ILE A 366 2.88 -10.34 6.76
N PRO A 367 2.64 -11.60 6.35
CA PRO A 367 1.38 -12.14 5.84
C PRO A 367 0.32 -12.43 6.93
N ARG A 368 -0.02 -11.45 7.76
CA ARG A 368 -0.86 -11.64 8.98
C ARG A 368 -2.24 -12.28 8.76
N TYR A 369 -2.81 -12.16 7.55
CA TYR A 369 -4.15 -12.65 7.22
C TYR A 369 -4.17 -13.67 6.08
N MET A 370 -3.01 -14.29 5.81
CA MET A 370 -2.83 -15.28 4.75
C MET A 370 -2.53 -16.63 5.37
N GLU A 371 -3.54 -17.28 5.94
CA GLU A 371 -3.39 -18.64 6.43
C GLU A 371 -2.86 -19.54 5.29
N GLY A 372 -1.71 -20.18 5.45
CA GLY A 372 -1.06 -20.91 4.36
C GLY A 372 0.11 -20.18 3.68
N VAL A 373 0.46 -18.96 4.14
CA VAL A 373 1.70 -18.27 3.80
C VAL A 373 2.38 -17.78 5.08
N GLU A 374 3.59 -18.25 5.33
CA GLU A 374 4.43 -17.84 6.45
C GLU A 374 5.68 -17.12 5.96
N VAL A 375 6.41 -16.45 6.86
CA VAL A 375 7.70 -15.80 6.57
C VAL A 375 8.85 -16.76 6.84
N SER A 376 9.97 -16.58 6.13
CA SER A 376 11.24 -17.15 6.57
C SER A 376 11.80 -16.40 7.79
N GLU A 377 12.93 -16.85 8.31
CA GLU A 377 13.66 -16.19 9.39
C GLU A 377 14.63 -15.12 8.87
N ASP A 378 14.38 -14.58 7.67
CA ASP A 378 15.14 -13.45 7.13
C ASP A 378 15.06 -12.25 8.11
N PRO A 379 16.20 -11.80 8.66
CA PRO A 379 16.21 -10.80 9.73
C PRO A 379 15.75 -9.42 9.26
N LEU A 380 15.65 -9.17 7.95
CA LEU A 380 15.09 -7.92 7.43
C LEU A 380 13.58 -7.86 7.51
N LEU A 381 12.84 -8.98 7.54
CA LEU A 381 11.37 -8.95 7.48
C LEU A 381 10.74 -8.22 8.69
N GLU A 382 11.25 -8.48 9.90
CA GLU A 382 10.81 -7.81 11.12
C GLU A 382 11.27 -6.35 11.16
N VAL A 383 12.52 -6.05 10.78
CA VAL A 383 13.05 -4.68 10.69
C VAL A 383 12.22 -3.85 9.71
N ARG A 384 11.95 -4.39 8.52
CA ARG A 384 11.11 -3.74 7.51
C ARG A 384 9.72 -3.47 8.06
N THR A 385 9.11 -4.42 8.74
CA THR A 385 7.80 -4.22 9.36
C THR A 385 7.82 -3.04 10.33
N ALA A 386 8.78 -2.99 11.25
CA ALA A 386 8.92 -1.89 12.19
C ALA A 386 9.13 -0.54 11.48
N VAL A 387 10.09 -0.46 10.56
CA VAL A 387 10.40 0.75 9.77
C VAL A 387 9.19 1.27 9.02
N TYR A 388 8.41 0.39 8.38
CA TYR A 388 7.24 0.78 7.57
C TYR A 388 6.12 1.34 8.47
N LEU A 389 5.93 0.73 9.65
CA LEU A 389 4.97 1.20 10.64
C LEU A 389 5.38 2.54 11.27
N ILE A 390 6.64 2.70 11.70
CA ILE A 390 7.18 3.94 12.27
C ILE A 390 7.06 5.08 11.25
N SER A 391 7.59 4.89 10.04
CA SER A 391 7.48 5.85 8.95
C SER A 391 6.01 6.20 8.62
N GLY A 392 5.15 5.20 8.62
CA GLY A 392 3.72 5.36 8.42
C GLY A 392 3.04 6.22 9.48
N ARG A 393 3.38 6.03 10.76
CA ARG A 393 2.88 6.85 11.87
C ARG A 393 3.33 8.31 11.72
N ILE A 394 4.61 8.55 11.47
CA ILE A 394 5.16 9.91 11.23
C ILE A 394 4.38 10.62 10.11
N ARG A 395 4.16 9.94 8.97
CA ARG A 395 3.41 10.50 7.83
C ARG A 395 1.96 10.83 8.18
N ARG A 396 1.30 9.97 8.97
CA ARG A 396 -0.09 10.15 9.39
C ARG A 396 -0.24 11.26 10.43
N GLU A 397 0.74 11.45 11.31
CA GLU A 397 0.76 12.48 12.34
C GLU A 397 1.04 13.88 11.78
N HIS A 398 2.01 14.03 10.88
CA HIS A 398 2.39 15.34 10.35
C HIS A 398 1.23 16.09 9.67
N ILE A 399 0.36 15.37 8.97
CA ILE A 399 -0.82 15.96 8.32
C ILE A 399 -1.86 16.43 9.36
N GLN A 400 -1.92 15.80 10.54
CA GLN A 400 -2.79 16.29 11.62
C GLN A 400 -2.31 17.65 12.13
N GLU A 401 -0.99 17.89 12.17
CA GLU A 401 -0.41 19.18 12.56
C GLU A 401 -0.72 20.25 11.52
N GLU A 402 -0.57 19.95 10.22
CA GLU A 402 -0.93 20.85 9.11
C GLU A 402 -2.44 21.21 9.16
N VAL A 403 -3.33 20.23 9.34
CA VAL A 403 -4.77 20.47 9.48
C VAL A 403 -5.08 21.28 10.74
N GLN A 404 -4.43 20.99 11.86
CA GLN A 404 -4.62 21.76 13.10
C GLN A 404 -4.10 23.19 12.97
N GLN A 405 -3.02 23.42 12.23
CA GLN A 405 -2.51 24.76 11.92
C GLN A 405 -3.44 25.51 10.96
N ALA A 406 -3.99 24.85 9.94
CA ALA A 406 -4.94 25.47 9.00
C ALA A 406 -6.31 25.78 9.63
N VAL A 407 -6.70 25.04 10.67
CA VAL A 407 -7.94 25.26 11.44
C VAL A 407 -7.78 26.36 12.50
N ARG A 408 -6.56 26.60 12.99
CA ARG A 408 -6.23 27.70 13.91
C ARG A 408 -6.11 29.01 13.15
#